data_AF-A0A2P4TC08-F1
#
_entry.id   AF-A0A2P4TC08-F1
#
_cell.length_a   1.000
_cell.length_b   1.000
_cell.length_c   1.000
_cell.angle_alpha   90.00
_cell.angle_beta   90.00
_cell.angle_gamma   90.00
#
_symmetry.space_group_name_H-M   'P 1'
#
loop_
_entity.id
_entity.type
_entity.pdbx_description
1 polymer ?
#
loop_
_entity_poly.entity_id
_entity_poly.type
_entity_poly.pdbx_seq_one_letter_code
_entity_poly.pdbx_strand_id
1 'polypeptide(L)'
;MQLIGRDGRKSVLPHVLSVSGNLDQGALAYLFDSLQLAENPLTTKKNSQRKVLKLHPCLTPIKVALDVGKGPTTELRQVCCENTF
;
A
#
# COMPACT_ATOMS: atom_id res chain seq x y z
N MET A 1 -28.57 27.83 8.20
CA MET A 1 -28.93 27.10 9.43
C MET A 1 -27.67 26.96 10.27
N GLN A 2 -27.69 27.38 11.53
CA GLN A 2 -26.56 27.17 12.45
C GLN A 2 -26.68 25.77 13.07
N LEU A 3 -25.56 25.05 13.16
CA LEU A 3 -25.51 23.71 13.74
C LEU A 3 -25.41 23.85 15.27
N ILE A 4 -26.43 23.40 15.99
CA ILE A 4 -26.49 23.50 17.45
C ILE A 4 -26.30 22.09 18.03
N GLY A 5 -25.25 21.93 18.82
CA GLY A 5 -24.98 20.71 19.58
C GLY A 5 -25.54 20.77 21.00
N ARG A 6 -25.34 19.69 21.75
CA ARG A 6 -25.61 19.65 23.20
C ARG A 6 -24.34 19.36 23.97
N ASP A 7 -24.12 20.14 25.02
CA ASP A 7 -23.13 19.88 26.05
C ASP A 7 -23.88 19.69 27.38
N GLY A 8 -24.03 18.43 27.79
CA GLY A 8 -24.93 18.03 28.86
C GLY A 8 -26.37 18.46 28.61
N ARG A 9 -26.94 19.25 29.53
CA ARG A 9 -28.31 19.80 29.42
C ARG A 9 -28.37 21.12 28.63
N LYS A 10 -27.24 21.68 28.21
CA LYS A 10 -27.17 22.98 27.52
C LYS A 10 -27.08 22.79 26.02
N SER A 11 -27.77 23.64 25.27
CA SER A 11 -27.59 23.76 23.83
C SER A 11 -26.41 24.69 23.55
N VAL A 12 -25.43 24.25 22.77
CA VAL A 12 -24.19 25.01 22.51
C VAL A 12 -23.85 25.02 21.02
N LEU A 13 -23.13 26.05 20.58
CA LEU A 13 -22.49 26.06 19.27
C LEU A 13 -21.23 25.18 19.36
N PRO A 14 -21.09 24.13 18.55
CA PRO A 14 -19.92 23.25 18.63
C PRO A 14 -18.67 23.99 18.16
N HIS A 15 -17.56 23.81 18.88
CA HIS A 15 -16.25 24.21 18.39
C HIS A 15 -15.79 23.20 17.33
N VAL A 16 -15.35 23.71 16.17
CA VAL A 16 -14.92 22.86 15.05
C VAL A 16 -13.42 22.62 15.17
N LEU A 17 -13.04 21.35 15.32
CA LEU A 17 -11.65 20.91 15.22
C LEU A 17 -11.37 20.50 13.78
N SER A 18 -10.34 21.11 13.17
CA SER A 18 -9.86 20.73 11.85
C SER A 18 -8.60 19.88 12.00
N VAL A 19 -8.61 18.69 11.42
CA VAL A 19 -7.44 17.81 11.31
C VAL A 19 -7.17 17.59 9.83
N SER A 20 -5.99 18.01 9.38
CA SER A 20 -5.55 17.87 7.99
C SER A 20 -4.26 17.08 7.92
N GLY A 21 -4.18 16.13 6.99
CA GLY A 21 -2.97 15.37 6.70
C GLY A 21 -2.69 15.38 5.18
N ASN A 22 -1.42 15.55 4.82
CA ASN A 22 -0.99 15.47 3.41
C ASN A 22 -0.75 14.01 3.03
N LEU A 23 -1.61 13.47 2.17
CA LEU A 23 -1.55 12.07 1.73
C LEU A 23 -0.33 11.79 0.85
N ASP A 24 0.10 12.73 0.01
CA ASP A 24 1.26 12.56 -0.86
C ASP A 24 2.55 12.45 -0.05
N GLN A 25 2.69 13.33 0.94
CA GLN A 25 3.82 13.28 1.86
C GLN A 25 3.79 12.02 2.74
N GLY A 26 2.60 11.58 3.16
CA GLY A 26 2.42 10.32 3.88
C GLY A 26 2.81 9.10 3.03
N ALA A 27 2.41 9.08 1.77
CA ALA A 27 2.79 8.01 0.83
C ALA A 27 4.30 7.96 0.62
N LEU A 28 4.95 9.12 0.41
CA LEU A 28 6.41 9.20 0.32
C LEU A 28 7.07 8.68 1.60
N ALA A 29 6.56 9.06 2.78
CA ALA A 29 7.10 8.58 4.05
C ALA A 29 7.08 7.05 4.15
N TYR A 30 5.96 6.39 3.79
CA TYR A 30 5.89 4.93 3.75
C TYR A 30 6.83 4.30 2.71
N LEU A 31 6.97 4.93 1.53
CA LEU A 31 7.88 4.43 0.50
C LEU A 31 9.33 4.48 0.96
N PHE A 32 9.77 5.59 1.56
CA PHE A 32 11.12 5.73 2.10
C PHE A 32 11.39 4.79 3.26
N ASP A 33 10.46 4.67 4.21
CA ASP A 33 10.57 3.75 5.34
C ASP A 33 10.71 2.29 4.89
N SER A 34 9.96 1.91 3.86
CA SER A 34 9.94 0.54 3.36
C SER A 34 11.15 0.15 2.49
N LEU A 35 11.95 1.12 2.03
CA LEU A 35 13.02 0.86 1.07
C LEU A 35 14.21 0.14 1.70
N GLN A 36 14.48 -1.08 1.22
CA GLN A 36 15.65 -1.86 1.60
C GLN A 36 16.56 -2.09 0.41
N LEU A 37 17.84 -1.81 0.63
CA LEU A 37 18.93 -2.02 -0.31
C LEU A 37 19.81 -3.14 0.21
N ALA A 38 19.72 -4.32 -0.39
CA ALA A 38 20.55 -5.46 -0.02
C ALA A 38 21.61 -5.70 -1.11
N GLU A 39 22.87 -5.73 -0.70
CA GLU A 39 23.96 -6.17 -1.57
C GLU A 39 23.96 -7.70 -1.65
N ASN A 40 24.14 -8.25 -2.84
CA ASN A 40 24.19 -9.70 -3.04
C ASN A 40 25.64 -10.19 -2.90
N PRO A 41 26.00 -10.96 -1.86
CA PRO A 41 27.38 -11.39 -1.65
C PRO A 41 27.83 -12.49 -2.64
N LEU A 42 26.95 -13.05 -3.47
CA LEU A 42 27.23 -14.24 -4.28
C LEU A 42 27.57 -13.96 -5.76
N THR A 43 27.48 -12.71 -6.23
CA THR A 43 27.69 -12.40 -7.66
C THR A 43 29.03 -11.71 -7.90
N THR A 44 30.01 -12.46 -8.43
CA THR A 44 31.29 -11.95 -8.96
C THR A 44 31.15 -11.09 -10.23
N LYS A 45 29.92 -10.82 -10.70
CA LYS A 45 29.62 -9.90 -11.80
C LYS A 45 28.71 -8.77 -11.31
N LYS A 46 29.24 -7.53 -11.39
CA LYS A 46 28.57 -6.21 -11.31
C LYS A 46 27.43 -6.09 -10.30
N ASN A 47 27.72 -5.45 -9.15
CA ASN A 47 26.81 -4.63 -8.32
C ASN A 47 25.30 -4.90 -8.50
N SER A 48 24.85 -6.13 -8.26
CA SER A 48 23.43 -6.46 -8.30
C SER A 48 22.82 -6.12 -6.93
N GLN A 49 22.57 -4.84 -6.71
CA GLN A 49 21.88 -4.36 -5.52
C GLN A 49 20.39 -4.74 -5.65
N ARG A 50 19.92 -5.63 -4.77
CA ARG A 50 18.50 -5.97 -4.70
C ARG A 50 17.77 -4.84 -3.96
N LYS A 51 16.82 -4.22 -4.66
CA LYS A 51 15.91 -3.21 -4.08
C LYS A 51 14.57 -3.85 -3.78
N VAL A 52 14.07 -3.66 -2.55
CA VAL A 52 12.75 -4.17 -2.12
C VAL A 52 12.03 -3.09 -1.33
N LEU A 53 10.74 -2.91 -1.58
CA LEU A 53 9.85 -2.10 -0.74
C LEU A 53 9.07 -3.03 0.19
N LYS A 54 9.39 -3.01 1.49
CA LYS A 54 8.68 -3.78 2.53
C LYS A 54 7.50 -2.99 3.12
N LEU A 55 6.55 -2.63 2.26
CA LEU A 55 5.34 -1.94 2.71
C LEU A 55 4.49 -2.87 3.59
N HIS A 56 3.74 -2.28 4.53
CA HIS A 56 2.76 -3.03 5.31
C HIS A 56 1.71 -3.68 4.39
N PRO A 57 1.26 -4.94 4.61
CA PRO A 57 0.34 -5.63 3.70
C PRO A 57 -0.98 -4.91 3.43
N CYS A 58 -1.46 -4.08 4.36
CA CYS A 58 -2.65 -3.25 4.12
C CYS A 58 -2.42 -2.06 3.18
N LEU A 59 -1.16 -1.69 2.93
CA LEU A 59 -0.74 -0.56 2.11
C LEU A 59 -0.08 -0.99 0.80
N THR A 60 0.23 -2.28 0.61
CA THR A 60 0.83 -2.78 -0.63
C THR A 60 -0.19 -2.68 -1.78
N PRO A 61 0.17 -2.05 -2.91
CA PRO A 61 -0.76 -1.89 -4.04
C PRO A 61 -1.10 -3.22 -4.72
N ILE A 62 -0.19 -4.20 -4.64
CA ILE A 62 -0.36 -5.55 -5.18
C ILE A 62 -0.11 -6.52 -4.04
N LYS A 63 -1.11 -7.35 -3.73
CA LYS A 63 -1.02 -8.34 -2.64
C LYS A 63 -0.38 -9.65 -3.09
N VAL A 64 -0.71 -10.10 -4.31
CA VAL A 64 -0.22 -11.33 -4.91
C VAL A 64 0.05 -11.07 -6.38
N ALA A 65 1.15 -11.61 -6.89
CA ALA A 65 1.41 -11.69 -8.32
C ALA A 65 1.35 -13.18 -8.72
N LEU A 66 0.55 -13.48 -9.72
CA LEU A 66 0.46 -14.82 -10.30
C LEU A 66 1.30 -14.87 -11.59
N ASP A 67 2.22 -15.82 -11.66
CA ASP A 67 2.97 -16.13 -12.89
C ASP A 67 2.72 -17.59 -13.28
N VAL A 68 2.39 -17.82 -14.54
CA VAL A 68 1.95 -19.14 -15.06
C VAL A 68 3.06 -19.85 -15.84
N GLY A 69 4.26 -19.24 -15.93
CA GLY A 69 5.48 -19.85 -16.45
C GLY A 69 5.36 -20.39 -17.90
N LYS A 70 6.40 -21.11 -18.33
CA LYS A 70 6.44 -21.82 -19.62
C LYS A 70 6.33 -23.33 -19.38
N GLY A 71 5.12 -23.81 -19.10
CA GLY A 71 4.81 -25.24 -18.91
C GLY A 71 3.35 -25.54 -19.31
N PRO A 72 2.94 -26.83 -19.34
CA PRO A 72 1.57 -27.24 -19.69
C PRO A 72 0.61 -26.92 -18.53
N THR A 73 0.31 -25.63 -18.38
CA THR A 73 -0.53 -25.05 -17.32
C THR A 73 -1.86 -24.55 -17.89
N THR A 74 -2.41 -25.24 -18.88
CA THR A 74 -3.61 -24.83 -19.63
C THR A 74 -4.83 -24.65 -18.75
N GLU A 75 -5.04 -25.54 -17.77
CA GLU A 75 -6.16 -25.45 -16.81
C GLU A 75 -6.02 -24.22 -15.89
N LEU A 76 -4.80 -23.96 -15.39
CA LEU A 76 -4.50 -22.78 -14.59
C LEU A 76 -4.67 -21.48 -15.40
N ARG A 77 -4.26 -21.46 -16.68
CA ARG A 77 -4.51 -20.31 -17.56
C ARG A 77 -6.00 -20.08 -17.78
N GLN A 78 -6.78 -21.13 -17.98
CA GLN A 78 -8.22 -20.99 -18.17
C GLN A 78 -8.89 -20.38 -16.93
N VAL A 79 -8.62 -20.95 -15.74
CA VAL A 79 -9.22 -20.46 -14.49
C VAL A 79 -8.78 -19.03 -14.16
N CYS A 80 -7.53 -18.67 -14.44
CA CYS A 80 -7.02 -17.33 -14.14
C CYS A 80 -7.37 -16.28 -15.21
N CYS A 81 -7.46 -16.65 -16.49
CA CYS A 81 -7.84 -15.74 -17.58
C CYS A 81 -9.35 -15.49 -17.67
N GLU A 82 -10.21 -16.46 -17.30
CA GLU A 82 -11.67 -16.27 -17.30
C GLU A 82 -12.17 -15.42 -16.12
N ASN A 83 -11.37 -15.25 -15.06
CA ASN A 83 -11.75 -14.55 -13.83
C ASN A 83 -10.95 -13.28 -13.56
N THR A 84 -10.30 -12.70 -14.57
CA THR A 84 -9.64 -11.39 -14.40
C THR A 84 -10.72 -10.30 -14.44
N PHE A 85 -11.26 -9.96 -13.27
CA PHE A 85 -12.02 -8.72 -13.05
C PHE A 85 -11.07 -7.52 -12.90
#